data_AF-A0A0P8BGU8-F1
#
_entry.id   AF-A0A0P8BGU8-F1
#
_cell.length_a   1.000
_cell.length_b   1.000
_cell.length_c   1.000
_cell.angle_alpha   90.00
_cell.angle_beta   90.00
_cell.angle_gamma   90.00
#
_symmetry.space_group_name_H-M   'P 1'
#
loop_
_entity.id
_entity.type
_entity.pdbx_description
1 polymer ?
#
loop_
_entity_poly.entity_id
_entity_poly.type
_entity_poly.pdbx_seq_one_letter_code
_entity_poly.pdbx_strand_id
1 'polypeptide(L)'
;MTKNLPNGHELRWQPTELVTTLLSSGARQVIRCWLSPSRFLDEQHHPKMLLSQINDTDTFSDLVHTANGNLAPAVILNELLRKGIVETVGNGYILLRRSAYAPASSQAAQPKTNHDEVFGLHPPKRRSNDV
;
A
#
# COMPACT_ATOMS: atom_id res chain seq x y z
N MET A 1 -16.86 38.40 -12.98
CA MET A 1 -17.94 37.55 -12.45
C MET A 1 -17.48 36.10 -12.48
N THR A 2 -17.29 35.52 -11.28
CA THR A 2 -17.49 34.11 -10.85
C THR A 2 -17.16 32.98 -11.86
N LYS A 3 -16.41 31.92 -11.52
CA LYS A 3 -16.60 31.02 -10.36
C LYS A 3 -15.30 30.30 -9.96
N ASN A 4 -15.06 30.27 -8.65
CA ASN A 4 -14.19 29.32 -7.96
C ASN A 4 -14.65 27.87 -8.21
N LEU A 5 -13.71 26.98 -8.50
CA LEU A 5 -13.75 25.59 -8.03
C LEU A 5 -12.33 24.99 -8.05
N PRO A 6 -11.53 25.06 -6.97
CA PRO A 6 -10.58 23.99 -6.73
C PRO A 6 -11.36 22.78 -6.17
N ASN A 7 -10.78 21.60 -6.24
CA ASN A 7 -11.28 20.35 -5.64
C ASN A 7 -11.96 19.37 -6.62
N GLY A 8 -11.29 19.08 -7.73
CA GLY A 8 -11.08 17.66 -8.01
C GLY A 8 -10.10 17.19 -6.93
N HIS A 9 -10.57 16.46 -5.92
CA HIS A 9 -9.66 15.81 -4.98
C HIS A 9 -8.87 14.78 -5.80
N GLU A 10 -7.69 15.14 -6.30
CA GLU A 10 -6.76 14.13 -6.80
C GLU A 10 -6.56 13.15 -5.65
N LEU A 11 -7.04 11.92 -5.86
CA LEU A 11 -6.93 10.84 -4.90
C LEU A 11 -5.45 10.54 -4.73
N ARG A 12 -4.80 11.29 -3.83
CA ARG A 12 -3.39 11.13 -3.55
C ARG A 12 -3.22 9.83 -2.79
N TRP A 13 -2.71 8.80 -3.44
CA TRP A 13 -2.40 7.55 -2.76
C TRP A 13 -1.31 7.77 -1.72
N GLN A 14 -1.46 7.12 -0.57
CA GLN A 14 -0.45 7.10 0.47
C GLN A 14 -0.12 5.67 0.87
N PRO A 15 1.14 5.40 1.26
CA PRO A 15 1.49 4.12 1.86
C PRO A 15 0.66 3.90 3.13
N THR A 16 0.21 2.66 3.34
CA THR A 16 -0.46 2.29 4.59
C THR A 16 0.53 2.20 5.75
N GLU A 17 -0.01 2.17 6.97
CA GLU A 17 0.81 1.97 8.19
C GLU A 17 1.61 0.65 8.11
N LEU A 18 1.01 -0.38 7.50
CA LEU A 18 1.68 -1.65 7.19
C LEU A 18 2.99 -1.44 6.44
N VAL A 19 2.99 -0.60 5.40
CA VAL A 19 4.20 -0.27 4.64
C VAL A 19 5.20 0.49 5.51
N THR A 20 4.73 1.42 6.32
CA THR A 20 5.63 2.22 7.18
C THR A 20 6.35 1.38 8.23
N THR A 21 5.69 0.35 8.75
CA THR A 21 6.19 -0.52 9.82
C THR A 21 7.06 -1.67 9.28
N LEU A 22 6.72 -2.24 8.12
CA LEU A 22 7.39 -3.45 7.61
C LEU A 22 8.62 -3.18 6.75
N LEU A 23 8.67 -2.00 6.11
CA LEU A 23 9.70 -1.71 5.10
C LEU A 23 10.84 -0.84 5.65
N SER A 24 12.01 -1.02 5.05
CA SER A 24 13.18 -0.15 5.19
C SER A 24 12.88 1.27 4.70
N SER A 25 13.69 2.24 5.13
CA SER A 25 13.56 3.63 4.68
C SER A 25 13.64 3.77 3.16
N GLY A 26 14.56 3.03 2.52
CA GLY A 26 14.71 3.01 1.06
C GLY A 26 13.48 2.44 0.36
N ALA A 27 12.97 1.29 0.82
CA ALA A 27 11.78 0.69 0.22
C ALA A 27 10.53 1.58 0.41
N ARG A 28 10.39 2.28 1.55
CA ARG A 28 9.32 3.28 1.75
C ARG A 28 9.42 4.45 0.76
N GLN A 29 10.63 4.93 0.46
CA GLN A 29 10.83 5.98 -0.56
C GLN A 29 10.36 5.49 -1.94
N VAL A 30 10.70 4.25 -2.29
CA VAL A 30 10.26 3.61 -3.54
C VAL A 30 8.74 3.52 -3.61
N ILE A 31 8.04 3.09 -2.55
CA ILE A 31 6.57 3.05 -2.56
C ILE A 31 5.98 4.45 -2.73
N ARG A 32 6.51 5.47 -2.02
CA ARG A 32 6.03 6.85 -2.20
C ARG A 32 6.24 7.36 -3.62
N CYS A 33 7.36 7.01 -4.24
CA CYS A 33 7.66 7.32 -5.63
C CYS A 33 6.75 6.55 -6.60
N TRP A 34 6.25 5.36 -6.26
CA TRP A 34 5.31 4.64 -7.12
C TRP A 34 3.92 5.32 -7.11
N LEU A 35 3.54 5.88 -5.96
CA LEU A 35 2.19 6.42 -5.71
C LEU A 35 1.97 7.88 -6.15
N SER A 36 3.01 8.61 -6.58
CA SER A 36 2.93 10.07 -6.79
C SER A 36 3.07 10.52 -8.26
N PRO A 37 4.15 10.19 -8.99
CA PRO A 37 4.36 10.63 -10.36
C PRO A 37 3.40 9.91 -11.32
N SER A 38 2.74 10.67 -12.21
CA SER A 38 1.79 10.14 -13.19
C SER A 38 2.38 9.04 -14.09
N ARG A 39 3.69 9.05 -14.34
CA ARG A 39 4.38 8.00 -15.13
C ARG A 39 4.29 6.60 -14.54
N PHE A 40 4.06 6.46 -13.23
CA PHE A 40 3.91 5.17 -12.54
C PHE A 40 2.45 4.84 -12.20
N LEU A 41 1.53 5.68 -12.66
CA LEU A 41 0.10 5.46 -12.53
C LEU A 41 -0.49 5.06 -13.89
N ASP A 42 -1.62 4.37 -13.87
CA ASP A 42 -2.43 4.07 -15.05
C ASP A 42 -3.46 5.18 -15.31
N GLU A 43 -4.25 5.02 -16.37
CA GLU A 43 -5.33 5.95 -16.74
C GLU A 43 -6.38 6.15 -15.63
N GLN A 44 -6.51 5.19 -14.72
CA GLN A 44 -7.42 5.25 -13.57
C GLN A 44 -6.75 5.85 -12.33
N HIS A 45 -5.55 6.43 -12.48
CA HIS A 45 -4.71 6.95 -11.39
C HIS A 45 -4.34 5.88 -10.35
N HIS A 46 -4.32 4.60 -10.72
CA HIS A 46 -3.83 3.52 -9.86
C HIS A 46 -2.37 3.20 -10.16
N PRO A 47 -1.60 2.69 -9.19
CA PRO A 47 -0.23 2.22 -9.43
C PRO A 47 -0.22 1.17 -10.55
N LYS A 48 0.47 1.48 -11.65
CA LYS A 48 0.55 0.58 -12.80
C LYS A 48 1.49 -0.59 -12.52
N MET A 49 1.29 -1.68 -13.24
CA MET A 49 2.19 -2.83 -13.21
C MET A 49 3.52 -2.45 -13.86
N LEU A 50 4.64 -2.86 -13.26
CA LEU A 50 5.97 -2.57 -13.77
C LEU A 50 6.67 -3.87 -14.16
N LEU A 51 7.53 -3.80 -15.17
CA LEU A 51 8.41 -4.92 -15.50
C LEU A 51 9.49 -5.06 -14.41
N SER A 52 9.74 -6.31 -13.99
CA SER A 52 10.82 -6.65 -13.07
C SER A 52 12.21 -6.52 -13.72
N GLN A 53 12.29 -6.72 -15.04
CA GLN A 53 13.53 -6.78 -15.81
C GLN A 53 14.08 -5.39 -16.16
N ILE A 54 15.37 -5.29 -16.44
CA ILE A 54 16.14 -4.03 -16.59
C ILE A 54 16.12 -3.48 -18.03
N ASN A 55 15.78 -4.28 -19.03
CA ASN A 55 16.01 -3.95 -20.44
C ASN A 55 14.86 -3.21 -21.14
N ASP A 56 13.91 -2.68 -20.39
CA ASP A 56 12.74 -1.98 -20.95
C ASP A 56 12.56 -0.60 -20.31
N THR A 57 11.72 0.23 -20.91
CA THR A 57 11.30 1.52 -20.33
C THR A 57 10.13 1.34 -19.37
N ASP A 58 10.09 2.13 -18.28
CA ASP A 58 9.09 2.04 -17.20
C ASP A 58 9.17 0.74 -16.39
N THR A 59 10.40 0.38 -16.03
CA THR A 59 10.68 -0.80 -15.20
C THR A 59 10.67 -0.47 -13.71
N PHE A 60 10.67 -1.52 -12.90
CA PHE A 60 10.90 -1.38 -11.46
C PHE A 60 12.26 -0.73 -11.17
N SER A 61 13.27 -0.97 -12.01
CA SER A 61 14.58 -0.34 -11.86
C SER A 61 14.50 1.17 -12.06
N ASP A 62 13.74 1.65 -13.04
CA ASP A 62 13.52 3.08 -13.25
C ASP A 62 12.83 3.72 -12.05
N LEU A 63 11.84 3.03 -11.47
CA LEU A 63 11.17 3.47 -10.25
C LEU A 63 12.17 3.62 -9.09
N VAL A 64 13.01 2.60 -8.87
CA VAL A 64 14.00 2.62 -7.78
C VAL A 64 15.00 3.75 -7.97
N HIS A 65 15.53 3.95 -9.18
CA HIS A 65 16.44 5.05 -9.47
C HIS A 65 15.78 6.43 -9.34
N THR A 66 14.51 6.56 -9.76
CA THR A 66 13.73 7.80 -9.59
C THR A 66 13.52 8.12 -8.12
N ALA A 67 13.30 7.10 -7.29
CA ALA A 67 13.14 7.28 -5.85
C ALA A 67 14.47 7.65 -5.18
N ASN A 68 15.54 6.90 -5.47
CA ASN A 68 16.88 7.11 -4.93
C ASN A 68 17.91 6.28 -5.71
N GLY A 69 18.80 6.95 -6.46
CA GLY A 69 19.83 6.32 -7.29
C GLY A 69 20.90 5.51 -6.54
N ASN A 70 20.94 5.56 -5.21
CA ASN A 70 21.87 4.75 -4.41
C ASN A 70 21.30 3.38 -4.02
N LEU A 71 20.02 3.10 -4.32
CA LEU A 71 19.38 1.85 -3.98
C LEU A 71 19.58 0.80 -5.08
N ALA A 72 19.87 -0.43 -4.69
CA ALA A 72 19.97 -1.55 -5.63
C ALA A 72 18.56 -2.12 -5.93
N PRO A 73 18.07 -2.08 -7.19
CA PRO A 73 16.72 -2.53 -7.53
C PRO A 73 16.41 -3.96 -7.09
N ALA A 74 17.35 -4.89 -7.28
CA ALA A 74 17.19 -6.28 -6.86
C ALA A 74 17.01 -6.44 -5.34
N VAL A 75 17.68 -5.60 -4.54
CA VAL A 75 17.56 -5.65 -3.07
C VAL A 75 16.19 -5.16 -2.63
N ILE A 76 15.72 -4.05 -3.20
CA ILE A 76 14.39 -3.50 -2.91
C ILE A 76 13.31 -4.48 -3.35
N LEU A 77 13.40 -5.04 -4.57
CA LEU A 77 12.41 -6.00 -5.06
C LEU A 77 12.29 -7.22 -4.13
N ASN A 78 13.43 -7.78 -3.72
CA ASN A 78 13.45 -8.91 -2.79
C ASN A 78 12.84 -8.56 -1.43
N GLU A 79 13.07 -7.35 -0.93
CA GLU A 79 12.42 -6.87 0.29
C GLU A 79 10.90 -6.83 0.13
N LEU A 80 10.41 -6.17 -0.93
CA LEU A 80 8.97 -6.00 -1.18
C LEU A 80 8.25 -7.34 -1.35
N LEU A 81 8.87 -8.30 -2.06
CA LEU A 81 8.32 -9.65 -2.24
C LEU A 81 8.27 -10.42 -0.93
N ARG A 82 9.37 -10.45 -0.16
CA ARG A 82 9.43 -11.15 1.13
C ARG A 82 8.43 -10.59 2.15
N LYS A 83 8.14 -9.29 2.09
CA LYS A 83 7.18 -8.61 2.96
C LYS A 83 5.75 -8.65 2.42
N GLY A 84 5.52 -9.23 1.23
CA GLY A 84 4.19 -9.33 0.61
C GLY A 84 3.58 -7.98 0.23
N ILE A 85 4.40 -6.96 -0.04
CA ILE A 85 3.97 -5.63 -0.48
C ILE A 85 3.71 -5.61 -1.98
N VAL A 86 4.49 -6.37 -2.72
CA VAL A 86 4.31 -6.59 -4.15
C VAL A 86 4.14 -8.08 -4.43
N GLU A 87 3.57 -8.39 -5.57
CA GLU A 87 3.51 -9.75 -6.09
C GLU A 87 4.02 -9.80 -7.53
N THR A 88 4.68 -10.90 -7.88
CA THR A 88 4.97 -11.21 -9.28
C THR A 88 3.72 -11.74 -9.93
N VAL A 89 3.34 -11.15 -11.05
CA VAL A 89 2.29 -11.65 -11.92
C VAL A 89 2.92 -12.32 -13.14
N GLY A 90 2.10 -12.91 -14.02
CA GLY A 90 2.60 -13.52 -15.26
C GLY A 90 3.49 -12.58 -16.08
N ASN A 91 4.37 -13.16 -16.89
CA ASN A 91 5.21 -12.46 -17.87
C ASN A 91 6.28 -11.51 -17.27
N GLY A 92 6.64 -11.68 -16.00
CA GLY A 92 7.74 -10.92 -15.37
C GLY A 92 7.36 -9.53 -14.89
N TYR A 93 6.06 -9.24 -14.80
CA TYR A 93 5.56 -8.03 -14.19
C TYR A 93 5.45 -8.16 -12.67
N ILE A 94 5.45 -7.02 -12.01
CA ILE A 94 5.19 -6.88 -10.58
C ILE A 94 4.03 -5.93 -10.36
N LEU A 95 3.19 -6.26 -9.38
CA LEU A 95 2.03 -5.48 -8.99
C LEU A 95 2.18 -5.04 -7.53
N LEU A 96 1.91 -3.76 -7.27
CA LEU A 96 1.77 -3.25 -5.91
C LEU A 96 0.43 -3.69 -5.34
N ARG A 97 0.45 -4.40 -4.20
CA ARG A 97 -0.79 -4.93 -3.60
C ARG A 97 -1.66 -3.82 -3.03
N ARG A 98 -2.98 -3.99 -3.14
CA ARG A 98 -3.99 -3.03 -2.62
C ARG A 98 -3.88 -2.79 -1.11
N SER A 99 -3.31 -3.72 -0.34
CA SER A 99 -3.06 -3.54 1.10
C SER A 99 -1.92 -2.57 1.42
N ALA A 100 -1.06 -2.28 0.44
CA ALA A 100 0.11 -1.42 0.61
C ALA A 100 -0.19 0.08 0.51
N TYR A 101 -1.35 0.45 -0.04
CA TYR A 101 -1.69 1.84 -0.28
C TYR A 101 -3.17 2.11 -0.08
N ALA A 102 -3.49 3.32 0.38
CA ALA A 102 -4.85 3.77 0.61
C ALA A 102 -5.00 5.22 0.11
N PRO A 103 -6.23 5.69 -0.20
CA PRO A 103 -6.43 7.10 -0.51
C PRO A 103 -5.97 7.94 0.68
N ALA A 104 -5.39 9.12 0.42
CA ALA A 104 -5.16 10.13 1.44
C ALA A 104 -6.51 10.62 1.97
N SER A 105 -7.15 9.86 2.84
CA SER A 105 -8.22 10.37 3.68
C SER A 105 -7.62 11.41 4.62
N SER A 106 -8.29 12.55 4.80
CA SER A 106 -8.08 13.37 5.98
C SER A 106 -8.33 12.47 7.19
N GLN A 107 -7.24 11.99 7.80
CA GLN A 107 -7.22 11.25 9.06
C GLN A 107 -7.82 9.83 9.00
N ALA A 108 -6.93 8.85 9.13
CA ALA A 108 -7.13 7.48 9.57
C ALA A 108 -8.56 7.12 10.03
N ALA A 109 -9.38 6.64 9.10
CA ALA A 109 -10.39 5.66 9.49
C ALA A 109 -9.63 4.35 9.70
N GLN A 110 -9.11 4.17 10.91
CA GLN A 110 -8.94 2.83 11.44
C GLN A 110 -10.25 2.07 11.16
N PRO A 111 -10.21 0.80 10.72
CA PRO A 111 -11.42 0.00 10.75
C PRO A 111 -11.88 -0.02 12.20
N LYS A 112 -12.90 0.80 12.53
CA LYS A 112 -13.72 0.58 13.70
C LYS A 112 -14.36 -0.78 13.43
N THR A 113 -13.75 -1.83 13.95
CA THR A 113 -14.44 -3.08 14.20
C THR A 113 -15.60 -2.70 15.12
N ASN A 114 -16.76 -2.44 14.52
CA ASN A 114 -18.04 -2.52 15.21
C ASN A 114 -18.20 -3.98 15.59
N HIS A 115 -17.57 -4.37 16.69
CA HIS A 115 -17.91 -5.56 17.42
C HIS A 115 -19.02 -5.15 18.37
N ASP A 116 -20.22 -4.99 17.83
CA ASP A 116 -21.41 -4.81 18.64
C ASP A 116 -22.48 -5.81 18.17
N GLU A 117 -22.68 -6.77 19.06
CA GLU A 117 -23.95 -7.45 19.34
C GLU A 117 -24.58 -8.35 18.26
N VAL A 118 -24.11 -9.60 18.18
CA VAL A 118 -25.01 -10.78 18.19
C VAL A 118 -24.28 -11.95 18.84
N PHE A 119 -24.29 -12.06 20.17
CA PHE A 119 -24.35 -13.35 20.86
C PHE A 119 -24.89 -13.11 22.27
N GLY A 120 -26.15 -13.46 22.44
CA GLY A 120 -26.90 -13.23 23.65
C GLY A 120 -26.27 -13.83 24.90
N LEU A 121 -26.44 -13.09 25.99
CA LEU A 121 -26.94 -13.59 27.27
C LEU A 121 -26.53 -15.01 27.63
N HIS A 122 -25.43 -15.18 28.35
CA HIS A 122 -25.41 -16.10 29.50
C HIS A 122 -24.24 -15.75 30.45
N PRO A 123 -24.50 -15.37 31.71
CA PRO A 123 -23.45 -15.25 32.71
C PRO A 123 -22.90 -16.65 33.09
N PRO A 124 -21.61 -16.77 33.45
CA PRO A 124 -20.98 -18.04 33.75
C PRO A 124 -21.54 -18.60 35.06
N LYS A 125 -22.19 -19.77 34.96
CA LYS A 125 -22.77 -20.51 36.09
C LYS A 125 -21.62 -21.02 36.99
N ARG A 126 -21.38 -20.33 38.11
CA ARG A 126 -20.54 -20.82 39.22
C ARG A 126 -21.04 -22.21 39.66
N ARG A 127 -20.23 -23.26 39.49
CA ARG A 127 -20.44 -24.54 40.17
C ARG A 127 -19.96 -24.39 41.60
N SER A 128 -20.88 -24.32 42.55
CA SER A 128 -20.55 -24.63 43.94
C SER A 128 -20.51 -26.15 44.08
N ASN A 129 -19.36 -26.67 44.49
CA ASN A 129 -19.19 -28.04 44.93
C ASN A 129 -19.64 -28.09 46.40
N ASP A 130 -20.51 -29.03 46.74
CA ASP A 130 -21.00 -29.28 48.10
C ASP A 130 -19.95 -30.13 48.86
N VAL A 131 -19.62 -29.76 50.10
CA VAL A 131 -18.99 -30.62 51.11
C VAL A 131 -19.57 -30.31 52.48
#